data_AF-A0A1I3HFS3-F1
#
_entry.id   AF-A0A1I3HFS3-F1
#
_cell.length_a   1.000
_cell.length_b   1.000
_cell.length_c   1.000
_cell.angle_alpha   90.00
_cell.angle_beta   90.00
_cell.angle_gamma   90.00
#
_symmetry.space_group_name_H-M   'P 1'
#
loop_
_entity.id
_entity.type
_entity.pdbx_description
1 polymer ?
#
loop_
_entity_poly.entity_id
_entity_poly.type
_entity_poly.pdbx_seq_one_letter_code
_entity_poly.pdbx_strand_id
1 'polypeptide(L)'
;MTEPHFQFLPKHAKHLDGIRFAAQQPKISYEWLSGALVWSDEIMPATPNKAIVALRPVWAYRTSLILNEPRPSLLPYWERALQLFPNWVGFRPERRLPSPKLLQIYHRGNDDMNRTLDTLLDEE
;
A
#
# COMPACT_ATOMS: atom_id res chain seq x y z
N MET A 1 12.99 -10.89 -15.28
CA MET A 1 13.69 -10.16 -14.20
C MET A 1 12.74 -10.04 -13.02
N THR A 2 13.01 -10.72 -11.90
CA THR A 2 12.25 -10.46 -10.65
C THR A 2 12.78 -9.17 -10.05
N GLU A 3 11.98 -8.11 -10.06
CA GLU A 3 12.33 -6.83 -9.46
C GLU A 3 12.76 -7.00 -7.99
N PRO A 4 13.67 -6.15 -7.47
CA PRO A 4 14.23 -6.28 -6.13
C PRO A 4 13.15 -6.37 -5.03
N HIS A 5 12.02 -5.69 -5.20
CA HIS A 5 10.87 -5.72 -4.28
C HIS A 5 10.31 -7.14 -4.06
N PHE A 6 10.30 -7.97 -5.10
CA PHE A 6 9.74 -9.32 -5.07
C PHE A 6 10.55 -10.26 -4.14
N GLN A 7 11.85 -10.02 -4.00
CA GLN A 7 12.74 -10.84 -3.17
C GLN A 7 12.65 -10.52 -1.68
N PHE A 8 12.11 -9.37 -1.31
CA PHE A 8 11.99 -8.95 0.09
C PHE A 8 10.69 -9.43 0.75
N LEU A 9 9.62 -9.71 -0.02
CA LEU A 9 8.37 -10.23 0.53
C LEU A 9 8.58 -11.54 1.32
N PRO A 10 9.27 -12.58 0.82
CA PRO A 10 9.47 -13.81 1.60
C PRO A 10 10.30 -13.59 2.86
N LYS A 11 11.29 -12.70 2.83
CA LYS A 11 12.19 -12.41 3.96
C LYS A 11 11.45 -11.78 5.15
N HIS A 12 10.34 -11.11 4.89
CA HIS A 12 9.56 -10.40 5.90
C HIS A 12 8.15 -11.00 6.11
N ALA A 13 7.82 -12.09 5.43
CA ALA A 13 6.49 -12.70 5.45
C ALA A 13 5.99 -13.00 6.87
N LYS A 14 6.82 -13.65 7.72
CA LYS A 14 6.44 -13.96 9.11
C LYS A 14 6.13 -12.71 9.94
N HIS A 15 6.87 -11.62 9.74
CA HIS A 15 6.63 -10.35 10.42
C HIS A 15 5.30 -9.75 9.98
N LEU A 16 5.06 -9.70 8.67
CA LEU A 16 3.84 -9.12 8.08
C LEU A 16 2.59 -9.95 8.41
N ASP A 17 2.68 -11.27 8.39
CA ASP A 17 1.57 -12.16 8.76
C ASP A 17 1.17 -12.02 10.24
N GLY A 18 2.13 -11.61 11.09
CA GLY A 18 1.87 -11.29 12.50
C GLY A 18 1.04 -10.01 12.69
N ILE A 19 1.02 -9.09 11.72
CA ILE A 19 0.25 -7.84 11.77
C ILE A 19 -1.17 -8.10 11.26
N ARG A 20 -1.93 -8.86 12.06
CA ARG A 20 -3.27 -9.36 11.70
C ARG A 20 -4.42 -8.62 12.38
N PHE A 21 -4.16 -7.97 13.51
CA PHE A 21 -5.18 -7.29 14.29
C PHE A 21 -5.28 -5.84 13.84
N ALA A 22 -6.49 -5.43 13.48
CA ALA A 22 -6.73 -4.03 13.20
C ALA A 22 -6.74 -3.21 14.49
N ALA A 23 -6.19 -2.00 14.40
CA ALA A 23 -6.40 -1.01 15.45
C ALA A 23 -7.90 -0.70 15.58
N GLN A 24 -8.34 -0.24 16.75
CA GLN A 24 -9.75 0.18 16.94
C GLN A 24 -10.14 1.32 15.98
N GLN A 25 -9.20 2.21 15.67
CA GLN A 25 -9.41 3.36 14.78
C GLN A 25 -8.16 3.56 13.90
N PRO A 26 -7.96 2.75 12.84
CA PRO A 26 -6.79 2.89 12.00
C PRO A 26 -6.91 4.16 11.16
N LYS A 27 -5.83 4.96 11.14
CA LYS A 27 -5.76 6.17 10.33
C LYS A 27 -5.40 5.80 8.90
N ILE A 28 -6.07 6.43 7.94
CA ILE A 28 -5.84 6.21 6.50
C ILE A 28 -5.11 7.43 5.96
N SER A 29 -4.06 7.21 5.20
CA SER A 29 -3.27 8.27 4.55
C SER A 29 -2.88 7.89 3.14
N TYR A 30 -2.69 8.89 2.29
CA TYR A 30 -2.06 8.73 0.98
C TYR A 30 -0.54 8.67 1.15
N GLU A 31 0.09 7.60 0.68
CA GLU A 31 1.54 7.39 0.70
C GLU A 31 2.11 7.66 -0.69
N TRP A 32 2.99 8.66 -0.79
CA TRP A 32 3.42 9.24 -2.06
C TRP A 32 4.24 8.27 -2.91
N LEU A 33 5.15 7.50 -2.31
CA LEU A 33 6.10 6.66 -3.05
C LEU A 33 5.47 5.41 -3.67
N SER A 34 4.26 5.04 -3.24
CA SER A 34 3.45 3.99 -3.84
C SER A 34 2.23 4.54 -4.58
N GLY A 35 1.92 5.84 -4.43
CA GLY A 35 0.68 6.43 -4.92
C GLY A 35 -0.55 5.68 -4.40
N ALA A 36 -0.53 5.29 -3.11
CA ALA A 36 -1.50 4.35 -2.56
C ALA A 36 -2.08 4.80 -1.22
N LEU A 37 -3.22 4.23 -0.85
CA LEU A 37 -3.80 4.37 0.48
C LEU A 37 -3.18 3.34 1.41
N VAL A 38 -2.70 3.80 2.57
CA VAL A 38 -2.09 2.97 3.62
C VAL A 38 -2.81 3.22 4.95
N TRP A 39 -3.00 2.15 5.73
CA TRP A 39 -3.56 2.25 7.07
C TRP A 39 -2.44 2.21 8.11
N SER A 40 -2.59 2.97 9.18
CA SER A 40 -1.58 3.09 10.25
C SER A 40 -1.30 1.78 11.00
N ASP A 41 -2.17 0.78 10.86
CA ASP A 41 -2.02 -0.54 11.50
C ASP A 41 -1.40 -1.59 10.57
N GLU A 42 -1.01 -1.23 9.34
CA GLU A 42 -0.42 -2.16 8.37
C GLU A 42 1.07 -2.40 8.58
N ILE A 43 1.70 -1.52 9.34
CA ILE A 43 3.09 -1.58 9.75
C ILE A 43 3.17 -1.31 11.25
N MET A 44 4.10 -1.99 11.93
CA MET A 44 4.49 -1.69 13.31
C MET A 44 5.76 -0.83 13.33
N PRO A 45 6.06 -0.10 14.41
CA PRO A 45 7.32 0.64 14.55
C PRO A 45 8.58 -0.20 14.29
N ALA A 46 8.54 -1.50 14.60
CA ALA A 46 9.64 -2.44 14.35
C ALA A 46 9.69 -2.98 12.91
N THR A 47 8.83 -2.50 12.00
CA THR A 47 8.78 -3.00 10.61
C THR A 47 10.02 -2.51 9.85
N PRO A 48 10.83 -3.43 9.29
CA PRO A 48 12.03 -3.03 8.55
C PRO A 48 11.68 -2.19 7.32
N ASN A 49 12.48 -1.17 7.01
CA ASN A 49 12.29 -0.34 5.80
C ASN A 49 12.23 -1.17 4.51
N LYS A 50 12.98 -2.27 4.44
CA LYS A 50 12.93 -3.21 3.29
C LYS A 50 11.57 -3.90 3.15
N ALA A 51 10.87 -4.17 4.27
CA ALA A 51 9.50 -4.67 4.23
C ALA A 51 8.52 -3.60 3.72
N ILE A 52 8.68 -2.35 4.18
CA ILE A 52 7.87 -1.22 3.71
C ILE A 52 8.04 -1.04 2.19
N VAL A 53 9.27 -1.06 1.70
CA VAL A 53 9.59 -0.97 0.27
C VAL A 53 9.00 -2.14 -0.53
N ALA A 54 8.92 -3.34 0.05
CA ALA A 54 8.29 -4.50 -0.57
C ALA A 54 6.75 -4.42 -0.59
N LEU A 55 6.15 -3.72 0.37
CA LEU A 55 4.70 -3.51 0.46
C LEU A 55 4.18 -2.46 -0.52
N ARG A 56 5.01 -1.52 -0.99
CA ARG A 56 4.60 -0.48 -1.96
C ARG A 56 3.81 -1.01 -3.16
N PRO A 57 4.28 -2.01 -3.93
CA PRO A 57 3.49 -2.57 -5.04
C PRO A 57 2.20 -3.28 -4.58
N VAL A 58 2.19 -3.85 -3.36
CA VAL A 58 1.01 -4.49 -2.77
C VAL A 58 -0.06 -3.44 -2.41
N TRP A 59 0.35 -2.33 -1.79
CA TRP A 59 -0.51 -1.19 -1.51
C TRP A 59 -1.06 -0.56 -2.79
N ALA A 60 -0.20 -0.32 -3.77
CA ALA A 60 -0.59 0.25 -5.06
C ALA A 60 -1.61 -0.63 -5.80
N TYR A 61 -1.43 -1.95 -5.80
CA TYR A 61 -2.44 -2.86 -6.37
C TYR A 61 -3.76 -2.79 -5.61
N ARG A 62 -3.73 -2.82 -4.26
CA ARG A 62 -4.96 -2.69 -3.46
C ARG A 62 -5.71 -1.40 -3.75
N THR A 63 -4.99 -0.28 -3.81
CA THR A 63 -5.60 1.01 -4.13
C THR A 63 -6.19 1.00 -5.53
N SER A 64 -5.54 0.34 -6.49
CA SER A 64 -6.10 0.17 -7.84
C SER A 64 -7.45 -0.57 -7.84
N LEU A 65 -7.67 -1.51 -6.91
CA LEU A 65 -8.98 -2.16 -6.71
C LEU A 65 -10.02 -1.19 -6.14
N ILE A 66 -9.64 -0.38 -5.14
CA ILE A 66 -10.53 0.64 -4.55
C ILE A 66 -10.98 1.66 -5.61
N LEU A 67 -10.09 1.99 -6.55
CA LEU A 67 -10.37 2.92 -7.65
C LEU A 67 -11.20 2.30 -8.79
N ASN A 68 -11.49 0.99 -8.76
CA ASN A 68 -12.01 0.24 -9.90
C ASN A 68 -11.16 0.34 -11.17
N GLU A 69 -9.84 0.53 -11.01
CA GLU A 69 -8.87 0.59 -12.10
C GLU A 69 -7.71 -0.39 -11.84
N PRO A 70 -7.94 -1.72 -11.87
CA PRO A 70 -6.91 -2.69 -11.50
C PRO A 70 -5.65 -2.52 -12.34
N ARG A 71 -4.47 -2.59 -11.69
CA ARG A 71 -3.15 -2.51 -12.36
C ARG A 71 -2.55 -3.92 -12.54
N PRO A 72 -2.70 -4.57 -13.73
CA PRO A 72 -2.33 -5.98 -13.89
C PRO A 72 -0.84 -6.24 -13.67
N SER A 73 0.03 -5.26 -13.94
CA SER A 73 1.47 -5.35 -13.68
C SER A 73 1.82 -5.55 -12.20
N LEU A 74 0.94 -5.14 -11.28
CA LEU A 74 1.15 -5.28 -9.84
C LEU A 74 0.47 -6.52 -9.23
N LEU A 75 -0.40 -7.20 -9.99
CA LEU A 75 -1.10 -8.41 -9.54
C LEU A 75 -0.14 -9.50 -9.00
N PRO A 76 1.01 -9.80 -9.63
CA PRO A 76 1.93 -10.80 -9.11
C PRO A 76 2.45 -10.51 -7.69
N TYR A 77 2.63 -9.24 -7.34
CA TYR A 77 3.02 -8.84 -5.98
C TYR A 77 1.92 -9.11 -4.98
N TRP A 78 0.69 -8.78 -5.35
CA TRP A 78 -0.49 -8.98 -4.52
C TRP A 78 -0.76 -10.47 -4.26
N GLU A 79 -0.76 -11.29 -5.30
CA GLU A 79 -0.94 -12.74 -5.18
C GLU A 79 0.19 -13.36 -4.36
N ARG A 80 1.43 -12.94 -4.59
CA ARG A 80 2.57 -13.44 -3.84
C ARG A 80 2.49 -13.06 -2.36
N ALA A 81 2.08 -11.83 -2.06
CA ALA A 81 1.86 -11.36 -0.71
C ALA A 81 0.75 -12.14 0.00
N LEU A 82 -0.38 -12.41 -0.69
CA LEU A 82 -1.47 -13.24 -0.18
C LEU A 82 -1.03 -14.67 0.16
N GLN A 83 -0.16 -15.27 -0.67
CA GLN A 83 0.38 -16.60 -0.40
C GLN A 83 1.33 -16.62 0.80
N LEU A 84 2.10 -15.55 0.99
CA LEU A 84 3.17 -15.50 2.00
C LEU A 84 2.68 -15.07 3.39
N PHE A 85 1.73 -14.14 3.45
CA PHE A 85 1.21 -13.58 4.70
C PHE A 85 -0.31 -13.35 4.63
N PRO A 86 -1.10 -14.44 4.48
CA PRO A 86 -2.55 -14.34 4.25
C PRO A 86 -3.31 -13.62 5.38
N ASN A 87 -2.76 -13.56 6.59
CA ASN A 87 -3.43 -12.97 7.75
C ASN A 87 -3.20 -11.47 7.92
N TRP A 88 -2.39 -10.84 7.05
CA TRP A 88 -2.06 -9.43 7.18
C TRP A 88 -3.30 -8.52 7.09
N VAL A 89 -3.40 -7.56 8.00
CA VAL A 89 -4.57 -6.69 8.15
C VAL A 89 -4.90 -5.88 6.89
N GLY A 90 -3.90 -5.59 6.05
CA GLY A 90 -4.08 -4.90 4.78
C GLY A 90 -4.91 -5.67 3.76
N PHE A 91 -5.15 -6.97 4.00
CA PHE A 91 -5.96 -7.85 3.18
C PHE A 91 -7.45 -7.93 3.58
N ARG A 92 -7.89 -7.16 4.57
CA ARG A 92 -9.31 -7.12 4.93
C ARG A 92 -10.20 -6.73 3.74
N PRO A 93 -11.33 -7.42 3.47
CA PRO A 93 -12.18 -7.18 2.31
C PRO A 93 -12.60 -5.72 2.13
N GLU A 94 -12.96 -5.04 3.21
CA GLU A 94 -13.36 -3.64 3.23
C GLU A 94 -12.24 -2.66 2.83
N ARG A 95 -10.97 -3.08 2.82
CA ARG A 95 -9.82 -2.28 2.35
C ARG A 95 -9.55 -2.47 0.86
N ARG A 96 -10.35 -3.25 0.16
CA ARG A 96 -10.20 -3.54 -1.29
C ARG A 96 -11.38 -3.04 -2.11
N LEU A 97 -12.45 -2.61 -1.45
CA LEU A 97 -13.68 -2.18 -2.08
C LEU A 97 -13.72 -0.66 -2.24
N PRO A 98 -14.32 -0.16 -3.33
CA PRO A 98 -14.59 1.26 -3.47
C PRO A 98 -15.41 1.82 -2.31
N SER A 99 -15.04 3.01 -1.84
CA SER A 99 -15.76 3.74 -0.82
C SER A 99 -15.62 5.24 -1.08
N PRO A 100 -16.70 6.04 -1.05
CA PRO A 100 -16.63 7.48 -1.26
C PRO A 100 -15.57 8.17 -0.40
N LYS A 101 -15.42 7.72 0.87
CA LYS A 101 -14.40 8.23 1.78
C LYS A 101 -12.98 7.91 1.32
N LEU A 102 -12.73 6.68 0.86
CA LEU A 102 -11.41 6.27 0.39
C LEU A 102 -11.01 7.02 -0.89
N LEU A 103 -11.95 7.15 -1.83
CA LEU A 103 -11.75 7.91 -3.06
C LEU A 103 -11.42 9.37 -2.75
N GLN A 104 -12.14 10.01 -1.83
CA GLN A 104 -11.86 11.39 -1.43
C GLN A 104 -10.46 11.55 -0.83
N ILE A 105 -10.03 10.64 0.04
CA ILE A 105 -8.68 10.67 0.63
C ILE A 105 -7.61 10.49 -0.45
N TYR A 106 -7.84 9.58 -1.40
CA TYR A 106 -6.93 9.32 -2.51
C TYR A 106 -6.76 10.55 -3.39
N HIS A 107 -7.86 11.11 -3.91
CA HIS A 107 -7.81 12.26 -4.82
C HIS A 107 -7.14 13.46 -4.15
N ARG A 108 -7.51 13.77 -2.90
CA ARG A 108 -6.86 14.85 -2.15
C ARG A 108 -5.35 14.64 -2.03
N GLY A 109 -4.91 13.44 -1.65
CA GLY A 109 -3.48 13.16 -1.50
C GLY A 109 -2.71 13.20 -2.83
N ASN A 110 -3.32 12.71 -3.90
CA ASN A 110 -2.76 12.74 -5.25
C ASN A 110 -2.65 14.17 -5.79
N ASP A 111 -3.68 15.00 -5.60
CA ASP A 111 -3.68 16.40 -6.03
C ASP A 111 -2.67 17.23 -5.24
N ASP A 112 -2.58 17.02 -3.93
CA ASP A 112 -1.60 17.69 -3.07
C ASP A 112 -0.16 17.31 -3.47
N MET A 113 0.09 16.03 -3.77
CA MET A 113 1.37 15.54 -4.28
C MET A 113 1.74 16.18 -5.61
N ASN A 114 0.83 16.18 -6.60
CA ASN A 114 1.07 16.76 -7.91
C ASN A 114 1.39 18.26 -7.80
N ARG A 115 0.62 19.01 -7.00
CA ARG A 115 0.89 20.43 -6.76
C ARG A 115 2.29 20.68 -6.20
N THR A 116 2.73 19.85 -5.24
CA THR A 116 4.08 19.96 -4.67
C THR A 116 5.16 19.63 -5.69
N LEU A 117 4.96 18.61 -6.52
CA LEU A 117 5.91 18.26 -7.57
C LEU A 117 6.03 19.36 -8.63
N ASP A 118 4.91 19.94 -9.06
CA ASP A 118 4.90 21.05 -10.02
C ASP A 118 5.71 22.25 -9.48
N THR A 119 5.51 22.61 -8.21
CA THR A 119 6.25 23.71 -7.58
C THR A 119 7.76 23.44 -7.53
N LEU A 120 8.17 22.22 -7.24
CA LEU A 120 9.60 21.86 -7.19
C LEU A 120 10.25 21.88 -8.59
N LEU A 121 9.49 21.53 -9.63
CA LEU A 121 9.96 21.53 -11.01
C LEU A 121 10.02 22.93 -11.62
N ASP A 122 9.17 23.85 -11.16
CA ASP A 122 9.18 25.26 -11.56
C ASP A 122 10.32 26.07 -10.89
N GLU A 123 10.94 25.52 -9.84
CA GLU A 123 12.07 26.12 -9.10
C GLU A 123 13.47 25.70 -9.63
N GLU A 124 13.55 24.83 -10.63
CA GLU A 124 14.79 24.38 -11.31
C GLU A 124 15.03 25.07 -12.67
#